data_AF-A0A0Q4QII1-F1
#
_entry.id   AF-A0A0Q4QII1-F1
#
_cell.length_a   1.000
_cell.length_b   1.000
_cell.length_c   1.000
_cell.angle_alpha   90.00
_cell.angle_beta   90.00
_cell.angle_gamma   90.00
#
_symmetry.space_group_name_H-M   'P 1'
#
loop_
_entity.id
_entity.type
_entity.pdbx_description
1 polymer ?
#
loop_
_entity_poly.entity_id
_entity_poly.type
_entity_poly.pdbx_seq_one_letter_code
_entity_poly.pdbx_strand_id
1 'polypeptide(L)'
;MDEETGVTSVRTLLIDESNQIPSILRQIAVSAAGAGLAWAMHLVLRRISPITTTTRLIWIAGLSILAGCLFALINSFAFYVLSLFTNELCVDGTVCTPAYLWLVAKEYSVNFLFVFAAWGLLYLWLESAAQTAAVERLASRAREQASRRGSPRSARFAIKLTRTSCSIA
;
A
#
# COMPACT_ATOMS: atom_id res chain seq x y z
N MET A 1 17.03 16.37 -30.20
CA MET A 1 16.29 17.29 -31.07
C MET A 1 16.02 16.50 -32.33
N ASP A 2 14.86 15.90 -32.54
CA ASP A 2 13.49 16.21 -32.10
C ASP A 2 12.72 14.87 -31.90
N GLU A 3 12.06 14.62 -30.79
CA GLU A 3 10.66 15.01 -30.47
C GLU A 3 9.62 14.50 -31.49
N GLU A 4 9.32 13.19 -31.44
CA GLU A 4 7.99 12.65 -31.79
C GLU A 4 7.57 11.59 -30.76
N THR A 5 7.27 12.07 -29.56
CA THR A 5 6.30 11.43 -28.67
C THR A 5 4.89 11.78 -29.17
N GLY A 6 4.03 10.79 -29.44
CA GLY A 6 2.59 11.09 -29.37
C GLY A 6 1.55 10.23 -30.09
N VAL A 7 1.88 9.29 -30.99
CA VAL A 7 0.82 8.65 -31.81
C VAL A 7 0.91 7.11 -31.93
N THR A 8 1.79 6.45 -31.19
CA THR A 8 1.86 4.97 -31.14
C THR A 8 0.99 4.35 -30.04
N SER A 9 -0.06 5.05 -29.60
CA SER A 9 -0.92 4.58 -28.50
C SER A 9 -2.31 4.12 -28.93
N VAL A 10 -2.74 4.35 -30.19
CA VAL A 10 -4.12 4.04 -30.62
C VAL A 10 -4.17 3.06 -31.80
N ARG A 11 -3.22 3.12 -32.74
CA ARG A 11 -3.16 2.14 -33.85
C ARG A 11 -2.61 0.77 -33.46
N THR A 12 -1.73 0.70 -32.48
CA THR A 12 -1.25 -0.54 -31.84
C THR A 12 -2.32 -1.22 -30.99
N LEU A 13 -3.37 -0.48 -30.58
CA LEU A 13 -4.51 -1.00 -29.85
C LEU A 13 -5.54 -1.70 -30.75
N LEU A 14 -5.48 -1.48 -32.07
CA LEU A 14 -6.47 -1.98 -33.05
C LEU A 14 -5.96 -3.17 -33.89
N ILE A 15 -4.70 -3.59 -33.74
CA ILE A 15 -4.09 -4.62 -34.61
C ILE A 15 -3.92 -5.99 -33.88
N ASP A 16 -4.13 -6.05 -32.57
CA ASP A 16 -3.93 -7.27 -31.74
C ASP A 16 -5.23 -7.70 -31.02
N GLU A 17 -6.33 -7.74 -31.78
CA GLU A 17 -7.69 -7.84 -31.23
C GLU A 17 -8.06 -9.24 -30.69
N SER A 18 -7.31 -10.31 -31.04
CA SER A 18 -7.65 -11.67 -30.57
C SER A 18 -7.08 -12.03 -29.20
N ASN A 19 -6.01 -11.38 -28.74
CA ASN A 19 -5.30 -11.72 -27.50
C ASN A 19 -5.27 -10.60 -26.43
N GLN A 20 -5.77 -9.39 -26.71
CA GLN A 20 -5.82 -8.29 -25.74
C GLN A 20 -6.90 -8.41 -24.66
N ILE A 21 -8.09 -8.90 -25.00
CA ILE A 21 -9.19 -9.04 -24.03
C ILE A 21 -8.82 -9.97 -22.84
N PRO A 22 -8.22 -11.16 -23.05
CA PRO A 22 -7.82 -12.00 -21.93
C PRO A 22 -6.69 -11.39 -21.08
N SER A 23 -5.82 -10.55 -21.65
CA SER A 23 -4.71 -9.93 -20.90
C SER A 23 -5.20 -8.78 -19.98
N ILE A 24 -6.13 -7.95 -20.47
CA ILE A 24 -6.73 -6.87 -19.66
C ILE A 24 -7.53 -7.47 -18.49
N LEU A 25 -8.31 -8.52 -18.74
CA LEU A 25 -9.10 -9.17 -17.68
C LEU A 25 -8.20 -9.77 -16.58
N ARG A 26 -7.07 -10.37 -16.95
CA ARG A 26 -6.06 -10.88 -15.98
C ARG A 26 -5.47 -9.75 -15.14
N GLN A 27 -5.15 -8.60 -15.75
CA GLN A 27 -4.66 -7.43 -15.02
C GLN A 27 -5.69 -6.88 -14.03
N ILE A 28 -6.97 -6.82 -14.42
CA ILE A 28 -8.06 -6.40 -13.53
C ILE A 28 -8.20 -7.38 -12.35
N ALA A 29 -8.17 -8.69 -12.61
CA ALA A 29 -8.28 -9.70 -11.56
C ALA A 29 -7.10 -9.63 -10.56
N VAL A 30 -5.87 -9.49 -11.07
CA VAL A 30 -4.66 -9.41 -10.24
C VAL A 30 -4.63 -8.10 -9.44
N SER A 31 -4.96 -6.97 -10.05
CA SER A 31 -5.06 -5.68 -9.33
C SER A 31 -6.13 -5.70 -8.25
N ALA A 32 -7.30 -6.30 -8.52
CA ALA A 32 -8.35 -6.49 -7.52
C ALA A 32 -7.88 -7.39 -6.35
N ALA A 33 -7.12 -8.45 -6.64
CA ALA A 33 -6.52 -9.29 -5.60
C ALA A 33 -5.53 -8.51 -4.73
N GLY A 34 -4.69 -7.65 -5.34
CA GLY A 34 -3.75 -6.77 -4.63
C GLY A 34 -4.46 -5.76 -3.74
N ALA A 35 -5.52 -5.13 -4.25
CA ALA A 35 -6.37 -4.24 -3.47
C ALA A 35 -7.05 -4.97 -2.30
N GLY A 36 -7.55 -6.19 -2.53
CA GLY A 36 -8.13 -7.04 -1.49
C GLY A 36 -7.12 -7.41 -0.39
N LEU A 37 -5.88 -7.71 -0.76
CA LEU A 37 -4.77 -7.98 0.17
C LEU A 37 -4.41 -6.75 1.00
N ALA A 38 -4.29 -5.58 0.37
CA ALA A 38 -4.02 -4.33 1.07
C ALA A 38 -5.16 -3.98 2.03
N TRP A 39 -6.41 -4.24 1.63
CA TRP A 39 -7.59 -4.09 2.47
C TRP A 39 -7.60 -5.06 3.65
N ALA A 40 -7.27 -6.34 3.42
CA ALA A 40 -7.16 -7.34 4.48
C ALA A 40 -6.08 -6.96 5.50
N MET A 41 -4.92 -6.50 5.03
CA MET A 41 -3.85 -5.99 5.89
C MET A 41 -4.35 -4.83 6.77
N HIS A 42 -5.08 -3.87 6.19
CA HIS A 42 -5.70 -2.77 6.92
C HIS A 42 -6.68 -3.24 8.01
N LEU A 43 -7.52 -4.24 7.72
CA LEU A 43 -8.45 -4.81 8.72
C LEU A 43 -7.69 -5.47 9.88
N VAL A 44 -6.61 -6.18 9.58
CA VAL A 44 -5.76 -6.82 10.61
C VAL A 44 -5.11 -5.76 11.48
N LEU A 45 -4.50 -4.72 10.89
CA LEU A 45 -3.89 -3.62 11.65
C LEU A 45 -4.90 -2.91 12.56
N ARG A 46 -6.12 -2.65 12.06
CA ARG A 46 -7.19 -2.05 12.87
C ARG A 46 -7.59 -2.90 14.07
N ARG A 47 -7.50 -4.22 13.97
CA ARG A 47 -7.88 -5.12 15.08
C ARG A 47 -6.83 -5.19 16.18
N ILE A 48 -5.58 -4.87 15.87
CA ILE A 48 -4.42 -4.94 16.77
C ILE A 48 -4.18 -3.59 17.50
N SER A 49 -5.18 -2.69 17.50
CA SER A 49 -4.99 -1.26 17.72
C SER A 49 -4.49 -0.75 19.11
N PRO A 50 -4.46 -1.48 20.25
CA PRO A 50 -3.89 -0.90 21.47
C PRO A 50 -2.37 -1.08 21.64
N ILE A 51 -1.63 -1.62 20.66
CA ILE A 51 -0.21 -1.96 20.84
C ILE A 51 0.74 -0.80 20.45
N THR A 52 1.91 -0.75 21.10
CA THR A 52 3.04 0.16 20.88
C THR A 52 3.50 0.24 19.42
N THR A 53 4.06 1.40 19.03
CA THR A 53 4.51 1.70 17.66
C THR A 53 5.51 0.67 17.12
N THR A 54 6.45 0.21 17.95
CA THR A 54 7.47 -0.78 17.55
C THR A 54 6.84 -2.12 17.18
N THR A 55 5.85 -2.59 17.95
CA THR A 55 5.16 -3.84 17.62
C THR A 55 4.31 -3.70 16.36
N ARG A 56 3.73 -2.52 16.10
CA ARG A 56 3.01 -2.24 14.85
C ARG A 56 3.94 -2.32 13.64
N LEU A 57 5.17 -1.81 13.73
CA LEU A 57 6.18 -1.95 12.67
C LEU A 57 6.53 -3.41 12.39
N ILE A 58 6.69 -4.23 13.44
CA ILE A 58 6.94 -5.67 13.31
C ILE A 58 5.77 -6.37 12.60
N TRP A 59 4.52 -6.03 12.97
CA TRP A 59 3.33 -6.56 12.30
C TRP A 59 3.26 -6.14 10.84
N ILE A 60 3.57 -4.88 10.51
CA ILE A 60 3.62 -4.41 9.13
C ILE A 60 4.66 -5.18 8.33
N ALA A 61 5.88 -5.35 8.87
CA ALA A 61 6.92 -6.10 8.19
C ALA A 61 6.48 -7.56 7.94
N GLY A 62 5.94 -8.23 8.94
CA GLY A 62 5.44 -9.61 8.82
C GLY A 62 4.28 -9.75 7.83
N LEU A 63 3.30 -8.85 7.91
CA LEU A 63 2.14 -8.86 7.01
C LEU A 63 2.54 -8.50 5.58
N SER A 64 3.52 -7.62 5.38
CA SER A 64 4.00 -7.24 4.05
C SER A 64 4.72 -8.39 3.36
N ILE A 65 5.53 -9.15 4.12
CA ILE A 65 6.17 -10.37 3.61
C ILE A 65 5.10 -11.40 3.21
N LEU A 66 4.14 -11.66 4.10
CA LEU A 66 3.07 -12.62 3.83
C LEU A 66 2.22 -12.20 2.62
N ALA A 67 1.82 -10.93 2.54
CA ALA A 67 1.02 -10.38 1.46
C ALA A 67 1.79 -10.37 0.13
N GLY A 68 3.07 -10.00 0.13
CA GLY A 68 3.93 -10.04 -1.05
C GLY A 68 4.07 -11.46 -1.61
N CYS A 69 4.32 -12.45 -0.74
CA CYS A 69 4.38 -13.86 -1.13
C CYS A 69 3.04 -14.37 -1.68
N LEU A 70 1.92 -14.05 -1.01
CA LEU A 70 0.60 -14.51 -1.47
C LEU A 70 0.22 -13.86 -2.81
N PHE A 71 0.53 -12.56 -2.97
CA PHE A 71 0.30 -11.85 -4.22
C PHE A 71 1.13 -12.42 -5.36
N ALA A 72 2.42 -12.70 -5.14
CA ALA A 72 3.27 -13.30 -6.16
C ALA A 72 2.79 -14.69 -6.59
N LEU A 73 2.26 -15.50 -5.66
CA LEU A 73 1.63 -16.78 -5.98
C LEU A 73 0.37 -16.59 -6.83
N ILE A 74 -0.52 -15.66 -6.46
CA ILE A 74 -1.74 -15.35 -7.22
C ILE A 74 -1.37 -14.84 -8.62
N ASN A 75 -0.41 -13.94 -8.72
CA ASN A 75 0.06 -13.38 -9.99
C ASN A 75 0.65 -14.47 -10.89
N SER A 76 1.52 -15.32 -10.32
CA SER A 76 2.11 -16.44 -11.05
C SER A 76 1.02 -17.43 -11.51
N PHE A 77 0.03 -17.71 -10.67
CA PHE A 77 -1.08 -18.58 -11.05
C PHE A 77 -1.93 -17.99 -12.18
N ALA A 78 -2.29 -16.70 -12.06
CA ALA A 78 -3.13 -15.99 -13.04
C ALA A 78 -2.46 -15.86 -14.42
N PHE A 79 -1.14 -15.69 -14.46
CA PHE A 79 -0.43 -15.55 -15.73
C PHE A 79 0.06 -16.88 -16.31
N TYR A 80 0.38 -17.88 -15.49
CA TYR A 80 1.03 -19.10 -15.99
C TYR A 80 0.13 -20.34 -16.01
N VAL A 81 -0.80 -20.51 -15.06
CA VAL A 81 -1.73 -21.65 -15.10
C VAL A 81 -2.81 -21.42 -16.13
N LEU A 82 -3.35 -20.20 -16.23
CA LEU A 82 -4.30 -19.84 -17.28
C LEU A 82 -3.65 -19.80 -18.69
N SER A 83 -2.35 -19.48 -18.79
CA SER A 83 -1.58 -19.61 -20.04
C SER A 83 -1.35 -21.06 -20.44
N LEU A 84 -1.23 -21.98 -19.47
CA LEU A 84 -1.11 -23.42 -19.74
C LEU A 84 -2.37 -23.99 -20.42
N PHE A 85 -3.56 -23.49 -20.06
CA PHE A 85 -4.82 -23.90 -20.69
C PHE A 85 -5.01 -23.32 -22.10
N THR A 86 -4.22 -22.32 -22.49
CA THR A 86 -4.31 -21.64 -23.79
C THR A 86 -3.17 -22.01 -24.75
N ASN A 87 -2.25 -22.90 -24.34
CA ASN A 87 -1.06 -23.31 -25.12
C ASN A 87 -0.21 -22.12 -25.61
N GLU A 88 -0.24 -21.00 -24.90
CA GLU A 88 0.55 -19.81 -25.23
C GLU A 88 1.97 -19.92 -24.68
N LEU A 89 2.95 -19.38 -25.43
CA LEU A 89 4.31 -19.16 -24.96
C LEU A 89 4.27 -18.24 -23.73
N CYS A 90 5.24 -18.38 -22.81
CA CYS A 90 5.42 -17.41 -21.73
C CYS A 90 5.61 -15.98 -22.31
N VAL A 91 5.36 -14.94 -21.51
CA VAL A 91 5.36 -13.51 -21.93
C VAL A 91 6.59 -13.10 -22.77
N ASP A 92 7.72 -13.79 -22.60
CA ASP A 92 8.99 -13.54 -23.32
C ASP A 92 9.30 -14.52 -24.46
N GLY A 93 8.32 -15.32 -24.91
CA GLY A 93 8.50 -16.31 -25.98
C GLY A 93 9.28 -17.57 -25.56
N THR A 94 9.54 -17.76 -24.26
CA THR A 94 10.32 -18.89 -23.72
C THR A 94 9.43 -20.06 -23.27
N VAL A 95 10.03 -21.26 -23.17
CA VAL A 95 9.33 -22.45 -22.65
C VAL A 95 9.05 -22.24 -21.16
N CYS A 96 7.77 -22.33 -20.77
CA CYS A 96 7.35 -22.20 -19.38
C CYS A 96 7.85 -23.39 -18.55
N THR A 97 9.05 -23.27 -17.99
CA THR A 97 9.62 -24.26 -17.07
C THR A 97 9.33 -23.87 -15.62
N PRO A 98 9.19 -24.84 -14.69
CA PRO A 98 9.00 -24.55 -13.27
C PRO A 98 10.09 -23.66 -12.66
N ALA A 99 11.32 -23.76 -13.16
CA ALA A 99 12.44 -22.94 -12.73
C ALA A 99 12.26 -21.46 -13.15
N TYR A 100 11.73 -21.21 -14.35
CA TYR A 100 11.42 -19.86 -14.82
C TYR A 100 10.29 -19.22 -14.00
N LEU A 101 9.23 -20.00 -13.74
CA LEU A 101 8.11 -19.57 -12.89
C LEU A 101 8.59 -19.15 -11.49
N TRP A 102 9.53 -19.91 -10.92
CA TRP A 102 10.09 -19.62 -9.61
C TRP A 102 10.93 -18.34 -9.59
N LEU A 103 11.72 -18.08 -10.64
CA LEU A 103 12.52 -16.86 -10.78
C LEU A 103 11.61 -15.63 -10.83
N VAL A 104 10.60 -15.68 -11.71
CA VAL A 104 9.67 -14.57 -11.92
C VAL A 104 8.81 -14.32 -10.67
N ALA A 105 8.34 -15.38 -10.01
CA ALA A 105 7.60 -15.26 -8.75
C ALA A 105 8.42 -14.53 -7.67
N LYS A 106 9.73 -14.82 -7.57
CA LYS A 106 10.61 -14.13 -6.62
C LYS A 106 10.77 -12.65 -6.93
N GLU A 107 10.98 -12.31 -8.19
CA GLU A 107 11.16 -10.92 -8.61
C GLU A 107 9.90 -10.09 -8.33
N TYR A 108 8.72 -10.63 -8.67
CA TYR A 108 7.46 -10.00 -8.29
C TYR A 108 7.28 -9.94 -6.77
N SER A 109 7.63 -10.98 -6.03
CA SER A 109 7.50 -10.99 -4.56
C SER A 109 8.26 -9.82 -3.92
N VAL A 110 9.49 -9.55 -4.37
CA VAL A 110 10.33 -8.46 -3.85
C VAL A 110 9.71 -7.10 -4.17
N ASN A 111 9.25 -6.91 -5.42
CA ASN A 111 8.60 -5.66 -5.84
C ASN A 111 7.30 -5.40 -5.05
N PHE A 112 6.44 -6.41 -4.92
CA PHE A 112 5.17 -6.25 -4.21
C PHE A 112 5.33 -6.14 -2.69
N LEU A 113 6.38 -6.73 -2.12
CA LEU A 113 6.73 -6.52 -0.71
C LEU A 113 6.96 -5.03 -0.43
N PHE A 114 7.68 -4.33 -1.30
CA PHE A 114 7.88 -2.89 -1.16
C PHE A 114 6.57 -2.11 -1.19
N VAL A 115 5.65 -2.48 -2.10
CA VAL A 115 4.32 -1.85 -2.20
C VAL A 115 3.51 -2.04 -0.92
N PHE A 116 3.45 -3.25 -0.37
CA PHE A 116 2.71 -3.52 0.87
C PHE A 116 3.37 -2.87 2.09
N ALA A 117 4.71 -2.83 2.13
CA ALA A 117 5.44 -2.14 3.19
C ALA A 117 5.18 -0.63 3.16
N ALA A 118 5.25 -0.01 1.98
CA ALA A 118 4.91 1.40 1.79
C ALA A 118 3.46 1.69 2.19
N TRP A 119 2.52 0.82 1.84
CA TRP A 119 1.12 0.92 2.25
C TRP A 119 0.94 0.87 3.78
N GLY A 120 1.62 -0.07 4.45
CA GLY A 120 1.60 -0.18 5.90
C GLY A 120 2.20 1.03 6.62
N LEU A 121 3.30 1.57 6.09
CA LEU A 121 3.92 2.80 6.62
C LEU A 121 3.04 4.02 6.40
N LEU A 122 2.41 4.14 5.23
CA LEU A 122 1.45 5.21 4.94
C LEU A 122 0.27 5.17 5.93
N TYR A 123 -0.24 3.98 6.23
CA TYR A 123 -1.30 3.81 7.23
C TYR A 123 -0.87 4.34 8.61
N LEU A 124 0.32 3.99 9.08
CA LEU A 124 0.84 4.50 10.36
C LEU A 124 1.00 6.02 10.34
N TRP A 125 1.46 6.58 9.22
CA TRP A 125 1.67 8.01 9.08
C TRP A 125 0.36 8.79 9.08
N LEU A 126 -0.68 8.27 8.43
CA LEU A 126 -2.02 8.86 8.47
C LEU A 126 -2.64 8.79 9.87
N GLU A 127 -2.41 7.70 10.60
CA GLU A 127 -2.90 7.57 11.97
C GLU A 127 -2.20 8.55 12.91
N SER A 128 -0.88 8.71 12.80
CA SER A 128 -0.14 9.69 13.61
C SER A 128 -0.54 11.13 13.27
N ALA A 129 -0.75 11.45 11.99
CA ALA A 129 -1.27 12.74 11.56
C ALA A 129 -2.69 13.03 12.09
N ALA A 130 -3.55 12.02 12.15
CA ALA A 130 -4.89 12.16 12.71
C ALA A 130 -4.84 12.44 14.23
N GLN A 131 -3.93 11.79 14.95
CA GLN A 131 -3.73 12.01 16.38
C GLN A 131 -3.20 13.42 16.68
N THR A 132 -2.20 13.90 15.92
CA THR A 132 -1.66 15.26 16.10
C THR A 132 -2.70 16.33 15.77
N ALA A 133 -3.48 16.15 14.70
CA ALA A 133 -4.57 17.06 14.36
C ALA A 133 -5.66 17.12 15.45
N ALA A 134 -5.97 15.99 16.08
CA ALA A 134 -6.94 15.95 17.20
C ALA A 134 -6.41 16.70 18.43
N VAL A 135 -5.13 16.52 18.77
CA VAL A 135 -4.48 17.23 19.88
C VAL A 135 -4.42 18.73 19.61
N GLU A 136 -4.07 19.16 18.40
CA GLU A 136 -4.01 20.59 18.05
C GLU A 136 -5.40 21.24 18.14
N ARG A 137 -6.47 20.55 17.73
CA ARG A 137 -7.86 21.02 17.90
C ARG A 137 -8.26 21.16 19.36
N LEU A 138 -7.76 20.31 20.26
CA LEU A 138 -8.00 20.44 21.69
C LEU A 138 -7.19 21.60 22.28
N ALA A 139 -5.94 21.75 21.86
CA ALA A 139 -5.08 22.85 22.28
C ALA A 139 -5.62 24.21 21.83
N SER A 140 -6.14 24.32 20.60
CA SER A 140 -6.75 25.56 20.09
C SER A 140 -8.00 25.95 20.90
N ARG A 141 -8.89 24.99 21.20
CA ARG A 141 -10.06 25.22 22.06
C ARG A 141 -9.65 25.67 23.47
N ALA A 142 -8.60 25.08 24.03
CA ALA A 142 -8.08 25.49 25.33
C ALA A 142 -7.50 26.92 25.30
N ARG A 143 -6.82 27.31 24.21
CA ARG A 143 -6.31 28.68 23.99
C ARG A 143 -7.45 29.70 23.85
N GLU A 144 -8.53 29.36 23.13
CA GLU A 144 -9.73 30.21 23.02
C GLU A 144 -10.45 30.39 24.35
N GLN A 145 -10.57 29.33 25.15
CA GLN A 145 -11.14 29.43 26.49
C GLN A 145 -10.26 30.26 27.44
N ALA A 146 -8.93 30.19 27.27
CA ALA A 146 -7.96 30.96 28.02
C ALA A 146 -8.05 32.47 27.71
N SER A 147 -8.15 32.84 26.42
CA SER A 147 -8.29 34.23 26.00
C SER A 147 -9.61 34.84 26.46
N ARG A 148 -10.72 34.08 26.39
CA ARG A 148 -12.03 34.52 26.89
C ARG A 148 -12.08 34.76 28.40
N ARG A 149 -11.29 34.03 29.19
CA ARG A 149 -11.29 34.13 30.66
C ARG A 149 -10.29 35.14 31.21
N GLY A 150 -9.44 35.75 30.39
CA GLY A 150 -8.42 36.73 30.83
C GLY A 150 -7.50 36.23 31.94
N SER A 151 -7.41 34.91 32.15
CA SER A 151 -6.86 34.31 33.36
C SER A 151 -5.48 33.71 33.11
N PRO A 152 -4.41 34.22 33.73
CA PRO A 152 -3.04 33.72 33.54
C PRO A 152 -2.83 32.27 34.01
N ARG A 153 -3.79 31.67 34.76
CA ARG A 153 -3.75 30.25 35.14
C ARG A 153 -4.03 29.31 33.95
N SER A 154 -4.85 29.73 32.99
CA SER A 154 -5.21 28.91 31.83
C SER A 154 -4.03 28.76 30.84
N ALA A 155 -3.20 29.80 30.70
CA ALA A 155 -1.96 29.74 29.92
C ALA A 155 -0.96 28.71 30.48
N ARG A 156 -0.91 28.51 31.80
CA ARG A 156 -0.03 27.50 32.42
C ARG A 156 -0.45 26.07 32.08
N PHE A 157 -1.75 25.80 31.94
CA PHE A 157 -2.22 24.48 31.54
C PHE A 157 -1.90 24.18 30.07
N ALA A 158 -2.05 25.16 29.18
CA ALA A 158 -1.69 25.01 27.76
C ALA A 158 -0.20 24.69 27.56
N ILE A 159 0.68 25.34 28.33
CA ILE A 159 2.14 25.09 28.33
C ILE A 159 2.47 23.71 28.94
N LYS A 160 1.78 23.31 30.02
CA LYS A 160 2.02 22.01 30.66
C LYS A 160 1.64 20.85 29.74
N LEU A 161 0.53 20.98 29.01
CA LEU A 161 0.06 19.98 28.02
C LEU A 161 1.03 19.83 26.84
N THR A 162 1.55 20.93 26.30
CA THR A 162 2.56 20.90 25.22
C THR A 162 3.87 20.25 25.68
N ARG A 163 4.28 20.49 26.92
CA ARG A 163 5.52 19.90 27.47
C ARG A 163 5.42 18.38 27.66
N THR A 164 4.27 17.87 28.06
CA THR A 164 4.03 16.43 28.16
C THR A 164 3.92 15.73 26.80
N SER A 165 3.39 16.39 25.77
CA SER A 165 3.38 15.81 24.41
C SER A 165 4.78 15.66 23.81
N CYS A 166 5.70 16.58 24.10
CA CYS A 166 7.09 16.51 23.60
C CYS A 166 7.96 15.46 24.34
N SER A 167 7.46 14.89 25.44
CA SER A 167 8.15 13.85 26.20
C SER A 167 7.66 12.43 25.87
N ILE A 168 6.58 12.31 25.08
CA ILE A 168 5.94 11.04 24.72
C ILE A 168 6.06 10.76 23.21
N ALA A 169 6.36 11.78 22.40
CA ALA A 169 6.84 11.63 21.02
C ALA A 169 8.35 11.37 21.02
#